data_AF-R2QZ92-F1
#
_entry.id   AF-R2QZ92-F1
#
_cell.length_a   1.000
_cell.length_b   1.000
_cell.length_c   1.000
_cell.angle_alpha   90.00
_cell.angle_beta   90.00
_cell.angle_gamma   90.00
#
_symmetry.space_group_name_H-M   'P 1'
#
loop_
_entity.id
_entity.type
_entity.pdbx_description
1 polymer ?
#
loop_
_entity_poly.entity_id
_entity_poly.type
_entity_poly.pdbx_seq_one_letter_code
_entity_poly.pdbx_strand_id
1 'polypeptide(L)'
;MKNKKLTVLIVGLVSIAGVMTPITSMAETADKKIEQQDKEISALKEKQKDVASQITTLEEEISSIYDEGITLNRQKTDLTKKSEELKKDIAALDIRINKRTEAIQNQGRNVQVNGQGTQMLDIILNSESISDAVGRVQAISSIINANNDLVKQQKEDKKLVETKKSDIQTNLDAVEEATTQLEKEKENLVAKQADLNMLKAQVDSETSGAENSKNKLLKEQQEALKTQLANQEKKKEEKKVAAKPAKETAKSETPTETSTPKTDSTETVTPPATTNDSNEPTPTVPSESNNETNSNNQETTPTTETPEVPVTPPATSGDATFQALNALRTANGLNPVSWDAGLAATASSRAAIMQNYQIPSDHWNRGDEVIAFMFAPGNSVIMAWYNETNMVSPSGTGHRDWEMNPSMTRVGFGYAGDVIVGHSA
;
A
#
# COMPACT_ATOMS: atom_id res chain seq x y z
N MET A 1 -11.70 -17.91 18.77
CA MET A 1 -10.27 -17.63 18.49
C MET A 1 -9.51 -17.53 19.82
N LYS A 2 -8.19 -17.31 19.84
CA LYS A 2 -7.38 -17.21 21.07
C LYS A 2 -6.88 -15.78 21.22
N ASN A 3 -7.45 -15.02 22.15
CA ASN A 3 -7.34 -13.55 22.22
C ASN A 3 -5.92 -13.07 22.56
N LYS A 4 -5.03 -12.97 21.57
CA LYS A 4 -3.75 -12.27 21.67
C LYS A 4 -3.99 -10.75 21.62
N LYS A 5 -4.49 -10.16 22.71
CA LYS A 5 -4.49 -8.69 22.83
C LYS A 5 -3.07 -8.19 23.11
N LEU A 6 -2.32 -7.93 22.04
CA LEU A 6 -1.03 -7.25 22.14
C LEU A 6 -1.30 -5.76 22.32
N THR A 7 -1.16 -5.27 23.56
CA THR A 7 -1.39 -3.85 23.86
C THR A 7 -0.22 -3.02 23.35
N VAL A 8 -0.29 -2.58 22.09
CA VAL A 8 0.66 -1.61 21.53
C VAL A 8 0.61 -0.34 22.38
N LEU A 9 1.70 -0.07 23.09
CA LEU A 9 1.78 0.99 24.08
C LEU A 9 2.12 2.31 23.39
N ILE A 10 1.10 3.12 23.10
CA ILE A 10 1.26 4.46 22.51
C ILE A 10 2.14 5.29 23.46
N VAL A 11 3.40 5.50 23.08
CA VAL A 11 4.33 6.36 23.80
C VAL A 11 3.82 7.80 23.66
N GLY A 12 3.32 8.35 24.75
CA GLY A 12 2.67 9.66 24.76
C GLY A 12 3.60 10.77 24.26
N LEU A 13 3.03 11.71 23.48
CA LEU A 13 3.70 12.89 22.96
C LEU A 13 4.38 13.69 24.09
N VAL A 14 5.68 13.45 24.30
CA VAL A 14 6.56 14.39 24.98
C VAL A 14 6.84 15.52 23.99
N SER A 15 5.86 16.41 23.85
CA SER A 15 6.05 17.69 23.20
C SER A 15 7.07 18.49 24.01
N ILE A 16 8.35 18.39 23.63
CA ILE A 16 9.40 19.27 24.12
C ILE A 16 9.12 20.65 23.53
N ALA A 17 8.18 21.36 24.17
CA ALA A 17 8.00 22.79 23.99
C ALA A 17 9.31 23.43 24.45
N GLY A 18 10.18 23.73 23.49
CA GLY A 18 11.50 24.30 23.76
C GLY A 18 11.33 25.61 24.51
N VAL A 19 11.57 25.58 25.83
CA VAL A 19 11.47 26.76 26.68
C VAL A 19 12.64 27.66 26.30
N MET A 20 12.39 28.56 25.35
CA MET A 20 13.34 29.53 24.81
C MET A 20 13.63 30.61 25.86
N THR A 21 14.29 30.18 26.94
CA THR A 21 14.81 31.09 27.96
C THR A 21 15.86 31.99 27.31
N PRO A 22 15.74 33.33 27.42
CA PRO A 22 16.77 34.22 26.94
C PRO A 22 17.97 34.12 27.90
N ILE A 23 18.94 33.26 27.56
CA ILE A 23 20.18 33.08 28.34
C ILE A 23 21.03 34.35 28.19
N THR A 24 20.77 35.32 29.06
CA THR A 24 21.63 36.49 29.24
C THR A 24 22.99 36.07 29.80
N SER A 25 24.05 36.56 29.17
CA SER A 25 25.45 36.46 29.64
C SER A 25 26.01 35.06 29.91
N MET A 26 26.33 34.33 28.83
CA MET A 26 27.63 33.65 28.67
C MET A 26 27.98 33.64 27.18
N ALA A 27 29.26 33.77 26.83
CA ALA A 27 29.70 33.65 25.45
C ALA A 27 29.74 32.17 25.05
N GLU A 28 28.61 31.66 24.55
CA GLU A 28 28.49 30.27 24.11
C GLU A 28 29.32 30.03 22.84
N THR A 29 30.37 29.21 22.97
CA THR A 29 31.26 28.89 21.85
C THR A 29 30.56 28.04 20.81
N ALA A 30 31.04 28.08 19.56
CA ALA A 30 30.51 27.26 18.48
C ALA A 30 30.50 25.76 18.84
N ASP A 31 31.50 25.30 19.60
CA ASP A 31 31.63 23.91 20.06
C ASP A 31 30.41 23.45 20.88
N LYS A 32 29.90 24.31 21.78
CA LYS A 32 28.70 23.98 22.58
C LYS A 32 27.44 23.86 21.74
N LYS A 33 27.30 24.73 20.73
CA LYS A 33 26.15 24.69 19.79
C LYS A 33 26.22 23.47 18.88
N ILE A 34 27.42 23.10 18.45
CA ILE A 34 27.68 21.86 17.69
C ILE A 34 27.38 20.63 18.57
N GLU A 35 27.83 20.61 19.84
CA GLU A 35 27.54 19.54 20.80
C GLU A 35 26.03 19.41 21.09
N GLN A 36 25.30 20.52 21.16
CA GLN A 36 23.84 20.52 21.31
C GLN A 36 23.15 19.98 20.05
N GLN A 37 23.56 20.41 18.85
CA GLN A 37 23.04 19.87 17.59
C GLN A 37 23.34 18.37 17.43
N ASP A 38 24.52 17.89 17.85
CA ASP A 38 24.84 16.46 17.81
C ASP A 38 23.93 15.63 18.73
N LYS A 39 23.54 16.16 19.90
CA LYS A 39 22.56 15.51 20.79
C LYS A 39 21.15 15.52 20.18
N GLU A 40 20.75 16.62 19.56
CA GLU A 40 19.46 16.75 18.87
C GLU A 40 19.36 15.78 17.68
N ILE A 41 20.37 15.75 16.79
CA ILE A 41 20.45 14.81 15.66
C ILE A 41 20.48 13.36 16.15
N SER A 42 21.14 13.06 17.26
CA SER A 42 21.16 11.70 17.85
C SER A 42 19.78 11.27 18.34
N ALA A 43 19.08 12.14 19.09
CA ALA A 43 17.73 11.86 19.58
C ALA A 43 16.70 11.76 18.43
N LEU A 44 16.84 12.59 17.38
CA LEU A 44 16.01 12.49 16.18
C LEU A 44 16.25 11.18 15.44
N LYS A 45 17.50 10.70 15.32
CA LYS A 45 17.81 9.40 14.71
C LYS A 45 17.32 8.21 15.53
N GLU A 46 17.29 8.31 16.85
CA GLU A 46 16.63 7.33 17.71
C GLU A 46 15.11 7.32 17.47
N LYS A 47 14.48 8.50 17.38
CA LYS A 47 13.05 8.67 17.01
C LYS A 47 12.73 8.14 15.60
N GLN A 48 13.60 8.34 14.60
CA GLN A 48 13.46 7.74 13.26
C GLN A 48 13.41 6.21 13.33
N LYS A 49 14.33 5.61 14.10
CA LYS A 49 14.39 4.15 14.29
C LYS A 49 13.17 3.61 15.03
N ASP A 50 12.71 4.30 16.06
CA ASP A 50 11.51 3.91 16.81
C ASP A 50 10.25 3.95 15.93
N VAL A 51 10.02 5.07 15.22
CA VAL A 51 8.90 5.21 14.28
C VAL A 51 8.95 4.15 13.17
N ALA A 52 10.14 3.85 12.62
CA ALA A 52 10.29 2.77 11.65
C ALA A 52 9.94 1.40 12.25
N SER A 53 10.32 1.13 13.50
CA SER A 53 9.96 -0.12 14.19
C SER A 53 8.46 -0.22 14.48
N GLN A 54 7.79 0.90 14.80
CA GLN A 54 6.33 0.94 14.95
C GLN A 54 5.62 0.67 13.61
N ILE A 55 6.13 1.25 12.51
CA ILE A 55 5.64 1.03 11.14
C ILE A 55 5.74 -0.45 10.75
N THR A 56 6.91 -1.10 10.92
CA THR A 56 7.06 -2.53 10.60
C THR A 56 6.13 -3.41 11.45
N THR A 57 5.97 -3.10 12.74
CA THR A 57 5.03 -3.84 13.62
C THR A 57 3.59 -3.70 13.14
N LEU A 58 3.19 -2.50 12.71
CA LEU A 58 1.85 -2.22 12.23
C LEU A 58 1.57 -2.86 10.86
N GLU A 59 2.57 -2.95 9.98
CA GLU A 59 2.48 -3.71 8.72
C GLU A 59 2.33 -5.23 8.95
N GLU A 60 2.99 -5.80 9.96
CA GLU A 60 2.75 -7.20 10.38
C GLU A 60 1.31 -7.40 10.90
N GLU A 61 0.77 -6.46 11.69
CA GLU A 61 -0.62 -6.51 12.16
C GLU A 61 -1.63 -6.37 11.01
N ILE A 62 -1.41 -5.45 10.06
CA ILE A 62 -2.24 -5.26 8.86
C ILE A 62 -2.22 -6.52 7.98
N SER A 63 -1.04 -7.10 7.74
CA SER A 63 -0.86 -8.34 6.97
C SER A 63 -1.61 -9.51 7.61
N SER A 64 -1.50 -9.69 8.93
CA SER A 64 -2.23 -10.74 9.65
C SER A 64 -3.76 -10.55 9.59
N ILE A 65 -4.25 -9.30 9.62
CA ILE A 65 -5.68 -8.98 9.46
C ILE A 65 -6.15 -9.30 8.04
N TYR A 66 -5.33 -9.02 7.02
CA TYR A 66 -5.64 -9.32 5.62
C TYR A 66 -5.77 -10.83 5.36
N ASP A 67 -4.84 -11.63 5.89
CA ASP A 67 -4.89 -13.10 5.82
C ASP A 67 -6.11 -13.71 6.54
N GLU A 68 -6.50 -13.16 7.70
CA GLU A 68 -7.73 -13.59 8.39
C GLU A 68 -8.98 -13.15 7.61
N GLY A 69 -8.99 -11.97 6.98
CA GLY A 69 -10.05 -11.50 6.10
C GLY A 69 -10.26 -12.38 4.87
N ILE A 70 -9.18 -12.74 4.17
CA ILE A 70 -9.18 -13.73 3.07
C ILE A 70 -9.72 -15.08 3.56
N THR A 71 -9.33 -15.51 4.77
CA THR A 71 -9.77 -16.78 5.36
C THR A 71 -11.26 -16.79 5.69
N LEU A 72 -11.78 -15.72 6.30
CA LEU A 72 -13.22 -15.54 6.58
C LEU A 72 -14.05 -15.49 5.29
N ASN A 73 -13.59 -14.76 4.27
CA ASN A 73 -14.31 -14.66 3.00
C ASN A 73 -14.34 -15.99 2.21
N ARG A 74 -13.26 -16.79 2.27
CA ARG A 74 -13.27 -18.18 1.78
C ARG A 74 -14.29 -19.04 2.55
N GLN A 75 -14.36 -18.91 3.88
CA GLN A 75 -15.39 -19.60 4.68
C GLN A 75 -16.82 -19.16 4.32
N LYS A 76 -17.06 -17.85 4.13
CA LYS A 76 -18.34 -17.29 3.68
C LYS A 76 -18.76 -17.87 2.32
N THR A 77 -17.81 -17.97 1.39
CA THR A 77 -18.00 -18.57 0.07
C THR A 77 -18.38 -20.05 0.16
N ASP A 78 -17.68 -20.85 0.96
CA ASP A 78 -17.95 -22.29 1.08
C ASP A 78 -19.21 -22.60 1.90
N LEU A 79 -19.55 -21.79 2.90
CA LEU A 79 -20.85 -21.86 3.59
C LEU A 79 -22.00 -21.52 2.64
N THR A 80 -21.82 -20.53 1.77
CA THR A 80 -22.81 -20.15 0.74
C THR A 80 -23.03 -21.31 -0.26
N LYS A 81 -21.96 -21.94 -0.76
CA LYS A 81 -22.07 -23.15 -1.61
C LYS A 81 -22.84 -24.27 -0.92
N LYS A 82 -22.48 -24.58 0.34
CA LYS A 82 -23.17 -25.61 1.15
C LYS A 82 -24.65 -25.28 1.40
N SER A 83 -25.00 -23.99 1.50
CA SER A 83 -26.39 -23.53 1.57
C SER A 83 -27.15 -23.82 0.27
N GLU A 84 -26.57 -23.52 -0.90
CA GLU A 84 -27.16 -23.83 -2.21
C GLU A 84 -27.22 -25.33 -2.53
N GLU A 85 -26.30 -26.13 -2.01
CA GLU A 85 -26.37 -27.59 -2.04
C GLU A 85 -27.49 -28.11 -1.14
N LEU A 86 -27.58 -27.63 0.10
CA LEU A 86 -28.63 -28.03 1.03
C LEU A 86 -30.04 -27.65 0.54
N LYS A 87 -30.20 -26.51 -0.15
CA LYS A 87 -31.47 -26.13 -0.81
C LYS A 87 -31.90 -27.14 -1.89
N LYS A 88 -30.95 -27.71 -2.64
CA LYS A 88 -31.23 -28.77 -3.64
C LYS A 88 -31.58 -30.09 -2.96
N ASP A 89 -30.86 -30.46 -1.90
CA ASP A 89 -31.17 -31.64 -1.07
C ASP A 89 -32.58 -31.54 -0.46
N ILE A 90 -32.96 -30.37 0.09
CA ILE A 90 -34.31 -30.09 0.59
C ILE A 90 -35.37 -30.35 -0.48
N ALA A 91 -35.23 -29.75 -1.66
CA ALA A 91 -36.20 -29.90 -2.75
C ALA A 91 -36.31 -31.37 -3.23
N ALA A 92 -35.19 -32.07 -3.35
CA ALA A 92 -35.16 -33.48 -3.71
C ALA A 92 -35.78 -34.38 -2.62
N LEU A 93 -35.58 -34.04 -1.35
CA LEU A 93 -36.16 -34.73 -0.21
C LEU A 93 -37.68 -34.51 -0.15
N ASP A 94 -38.20 -33.28 -0.29
CA ASP A 94 -39.64 -33.01 -0.27
C ASP A 94 -40.39 -33.66 -1.45
N ILE A 95 -39.78 -33.76 -2.64
CA ILE A 95 -40.33 -34.57 -3.74
C ILE A 95 -40.43 -36.05 -3.35
N ARG A 96 -39.42 -36.60 -2.67
CA ARG A 96 -39.39 -37.99 -2.18
C ARG A 96 -40.44 -38.21 -1.07
N ILE A 97 -40.58 -37.25 -0.16
CA ILE A 97 -41.58 -37.23 0.91
C ILE A 97 -42.99 -37.27 0.35
N ASN A 98 -43.31 -36.40 -0.62
CA ASN A 98 -44.65 -36.30 -1.16
C ASN A 98 -45.04 -37.58 -1.89
N LYS A 99 -44.17 -38.12 -2.75
CA LYS A 99 -44.38 -39.42 -3.42
C LYS A 99 -44.55 -40.58 -2.44
N ARG A 100 -43.73 -40.63 -1.37
CA ARG A 100 -43.83 -41.68 -0.35
C ARG A 100 -45.10 -41.54 0.50
N THR A 101 -45.49 -40.31 0.82
CA THR A 101 -46.72 -40.00 1.59
C THR A 101 -47.96 -40.36 0.78
N GLU A 102 -48.01 -40.02 -0.51
CA GLU A 102 -49.07 -40.44 -1.43
C GLU A 102 -49.14 -41.98 -1.56
N ALA A 103 -48.00 -42.65 -1.73
CA ALA A 103 -47.95 -44.12 -1.78
C ALA A 103 -48.48 -44.77 -0.49
N ILE A 104 -48.09 -44.26 0.69
CA ILE A 104 -48.56 -44.73 1.99
C ILE A 104 -50.04 -44.41 2.20
N GLN A 105 -50.54 -43.25 1.75
CA GLN A 105 -51.97 -42.91 1.81
C GLN A 105 -52.81 -43.80 0.89
N ASN A 106 -52.33 -44.10 -0.31
CA ASN A 106 -52.99 -45.00 -1.25
C ASN A 106 -52.98 -46.46 -0.75
N GLN A 107 -51.88 -46.92 -0.17
CA GLN A 107 -51.81 -48.23 0.49
C GLN A 107 -52.72 -48.28 1.74
N GLY A 108 -52.72 -47.24 2.58
CA GLY A 108 -53.58 -47.12 3.75
C GLY A 108 -55.07 -47.10 3.38
N ARG A 109 -55.45 -46.38 2.33
CA ARG A 109 -56.81 -46.38 1.78
C ARG A 109 -57.17 -47.75 1.17
N ASN A 110 -56.25 -48.39 0.47
CA ASN A 110 -56.45 -49.75 -0.05
C ASN A 110 -56.72 -50.75 1.10
N VAL A 111 -55.92 -50.70 2.17
CA VAL A 111 -56.12 -51.50 3.40
C VAL A 111 -57.40 -51.09 4.16
N GLN A 112 -57.84 -49.84 4.08
CA GLN A 112 -59.10 -49.42 4.74
C GLN A 112 -60.36 -49.85 3.95
N VAL A 113 -60.30 -49.83 2.62
CA VAL A 113 -61.45 -50.12 1.73
C VAL A 113 -61.53 -51.62 1.39
N ASN A 114 -60.42 -52.20 0.93
CA ASN A 114 -60.28 -53.61 0.56
C ASN A 114 -59.69 -54.47 1.69
N GLY A 115 -59.50 -53.89 2.88
CA GLY A 115 -59.06 -54.58 4.10
C GLY A 115 -59.97 -54.32 5.29
N GLN A 116 -61.28 -54.16 5.05
CA GLN A 116 -62.27 -54.56 6.05
C GLN A 116 -61.87 -55.95 6.55
N GLY A 117 -61.82 -56.17 7.87
CA GLY A 117 -60.98 -57.21 8.49
C GLY A 117 -61.20 -58.65 7.99
N THR A 118 -62.33 -58.94 7.35
CA THR A 118 -62.57 -60.16 6.60
C THR A 118 -61.62 -60.35 5.42
N GLN A 119 -61.40 -59.37 4.55
CA GLN A 119 -60.62 -59.51 3.30
C GLN A 119 -59.12 -59.75 3.53
N MET A 120 -58.52 -59.11 4.54
CA MET A 120 -57.11 -59.35 4.89
C MET A 120 -56.90 -60.74 5.51
N LEU A 121 -57.90 -61.25 6.24
CA LEU A 121 -57.97 -62.65 6.65
C LEU A 121 -58.20 -63.57 5.44
N ASP A 122 -59.09 -63.21 4.53
CA ASP A 122 -59.47 -63.99 3.34
C ASP A 122 -58.28 -64.23 2.40
N ILE A 123 -57.37 -63.25 2.25
CA ILE A 123 -56.09 -63.41 1.53
C ILE A 123 -55.17 -64.47 2.16
N ILE A 124 -55.28 -64.70 3.47
CA ILE A 124 -54.51 -65.69 4.25
C ILE A 124 -55.26 -67.03 4.34
N LEU A 125 -56.60 -67.02 4.37
CA LEU A 125 -57.48 -68.20 4.45
C LEU A 125 -57.64 -68.89 3.08
N ASN A 126 -57.70 -68.11 1.99
CA ASN A 126 -57.68 -68.59 0.60
C ASN A 126 -56.25 -68.75 0.06
N SER A 127 -55.30 -69.10 0.93
CA SER A 127 -53.99 -69.58 0.53
C SER A 127 -54.06 -71.00 -0.04
N GLU A 128 -53.27 -71.31 -1.06
CA GLU A 128 -53.27 -72.65 -1.67
C GLU A 128 -52.65 -73.73 -0.76
N SER A 129 -51.89 -73.32 0.28
CA SER A 129 -51.32 -74.20 1.29
C SER A 129 -50.93 -73.42 2.55
N ILE A 130 -50.65 -74.13 3.65
CA ILE A 130 -50.09 -73.55 4.89
C ILE A 130 -48.79 -72.78 4.61
N SER A 131 -47.96 -73.26 3.67
CA SER A 131 -46.72 -72.59 3.25
C SER A 131 -46.99 -71.25 2.56
N ASP A 132 -48.03 -71.18 1.72
CA ASP A 132 -48.48 -69.96 1.06
C ASP A 132 -49.07 -68.96 2.07
N ALA A 133 -49.89 -69.42 3.03
CA ALA A 133 -50.37 -68.56 4.13
C ALA A 133 -49.22 -67.89 4.91
N VAL A 134 -48.19 -68.68 5.27
CA VAL A 134 -47.00 -68.16 5.96
C VAL A 134 -46.22 -67.19 5.07
N GLY A 135 -46.05 -67.50 3.77
CA GLY A 135 -45.40 -66.61 2.81
C GLY A 135 -46.12 -65.26 2.66
N ARG A 136 -47.45 -65.26 2.58
CA ARG A 136 -48.28 -64.05 2.51
C ARG A 136 -48.17 -63.20 3.77
N VAL A 137 -48.20 -63.82 4.96
CA VAL A 137 -47.99 -63.12 6.24
C VAL A 137 -46.59 -62.51 6.33
N GLN A 138 -45.56 -63.23 5.88
CA GLN A 138 -44.18 -62.71 5.82
C GLN A 138 -44.05 -61.54 4.84
N ALA A 139 -44.68 -61.61 3.66
CA ALA A 139 -44.68 -60.52 2.67
C ALA A 139 -45.40 -59.26 3.19
N ILE A 140 -46.58 -59.41 3.81
CA ILE A 140 -47.33 -58.32 4.44
C ILE A 140 -46.51 -57.67 5.55
N SER A 141 -45.91 -58.47 6.44
CA SER A 141 -45.02 -57.99 7.51
C SER A 141 -43.80 -57.24 6.95
N SER A 142 -43.16 -57.77 5.90
CA SER A 142 -42.03 -57.15 5.22
C SER A 142 -42.39 -55.78 4.64
N ILE A 143 -43.54 -55.65 3.95
CA ILE A 143 -44.02 -54.38 3.39
C ILE A 143 -44.31 -53.36 4.51
N ILE A 144 -44.96 -53.78 5.60
CA ILE A 144 -45.27 -52.90 6.74
C ILE A 144 -43.97 -52.42 7.43
N ASN A 145 -43.00 -53.30 7.62
CA ASN A 145 -41.71 -52.94 8.22
C ASN A 145 -40.92 -51.99 7.31
N ALA A 146 -40.81 -52.29 6.01
CA ALA A 146 -40.18 -51.41 5.04
C ALA A 146 -40.83 -50.01 5.00
N ASN A 147 -42.16 -49.92 5.02
CA ASN A 147 -42.87 -48.65 5.10
C ASN A 147 -42.56 -47.88 6.40
N ASN A 148 -42.56 -48.56 7.55
CA ASN A 148 -42.20 -47.95 8.83
C ASN A 148 -40.76 -47.44 8.84
N ASP A 149 -39.81 -48.21 8.31
CA ASP A 149 -38.40 -47.82 8.26
C ASP A 149 -38.14 -46.65 7.29
N LEU A 150 -38.80 -46.65 6.13
CA LEU A 150 -38.79 -45.52 5.21
C LEU A 150 -39.37 -44.23 5.84
N VAL A 151 -40.33 -44.33 6.75
CA VAL A 151 -40.88 -43.19 7.51
C VAL A 151 -39.93 -42.73 8.64
N LYS A 152 -39.22 -43.66 9.31
CA LYS A 152 -38.15 -43.31 10.27
C LYS A 152 -37.04 -42.54 9.58
N GLN A 153 -36.49 -43.08 8.49
CA GLN A 153 -35.49 -42.43 7.65
C GLN A 153 -35.94 -41.04 7.22
N GLN A 154 -37.18 -40.88 6.77
CA GLN A 154 -37.73 -39.58 6.38
C GLN A 154 -37.73 -38.53 7.51
N LYS A 155 -37.97 -38.96 8.76
CA LYS A 155 -37.95 -38.10 9.93
C LYS A 155 -36.52 -37.74 10.34
N GLU A 156 -35.58 -38.67 10.17
CA GLU A 156 -34.14 -38.49 10.41
C GLU A 156 -33.53 -37.56 9.36
N ASP A 157 -33.81 -37.78 8.06
CA ASP A 157 -33.45 -36.91 6.94
C ASP A 157 -33.91 -35.46 7.20
N LYS A 158 -35.21 -35.26 7.52
CA LYS A 158 -35.74 -33.92 7.85
C LYS A 158 -35.05 -33.27 9.04
N LYS A 159 -34.76 -34.03 10.09
CA LYS A 159 -34.05 -33.51 11.27
C LYS A 159 -32.62 -33.10 10.92
N LEU A 160 -31.90 -33.95 10.19
CA LEU A 160 -30.53 -33.66 9.74
C LEU A 160 -30.46 -32.42 8.85
N VAL A 161 -31.46 -32.24 7.97
CA VAL A 161 -31.61 -31.05 7.12
C VAL A 161 -31.80 -29.77 7.94
N GLU A 162 -32.74 -29.75 8.89
CA GLU A 162 -32.97 -28.55 9.71
C GLU A 162 -31.79 -28.26 10.66
N THR A 163 -31.10 -29.29 11.16
CA THR A 163 -29.83 -29.12 11.88
C THR A 163 -28.75 -28.50 10.98
N LYS A 164 -28.45 -29.07 9.81
CA LYS A 164 -27.47 -28.51 8.85
C LYS A 164 -27.80 -27.05 8.47
N LYS A 165 -29.08 -26.72 8.31
CA LYS A 165 -29.57 -25.38 7.98
C LYS A 165 -29.33 -24.39 9.12
N SER A 166 -29.62 -24.79 10.37
CA SER A 166 -29.31 -24.01 11.57
C SER A 166 -27.80 -23.82 11.73
N ASP A 167 -27.01 -24.88 11.52
CA ASP A 167 -25.56 -24.83 11.62
C ASP A 167 -24.97 -23.89 10.56
N ILE A 168 -25.40 -23.98 9.29
CA ILE A 168 -24.93 -23.10 8.22
C ILE A 168 -25.31 -21.64 8.50
N GLN A 169 -26.54 -21.35 8.96
CA GLN A 169 -26.93 -19.99 9.31
C GLN A 169 -26.07 -19.44 10.46
N THR A 170 -25.93 -20.20 11.55
CA THR A 170 -25.12 -19.78 12.72
C THR A 170 -23.66 -19.52 12.35
N ASN A 171 -23.09 -20.32 11.44
CA ASN A 171 -21.73 -20.08 10.94
C ASN A 171 -21.65 -18.89 9.97
N LEU A 172 -22.67 -18.62 9.16
CA LEU A 172 -22.73 -17.42 8.31
C LEU A 172 -22.83 -16.15 9.15
N ASP A 173 -23.71 -16.13 10.15
CA ASP A 173 -23.90 -15.02 11.09
C ASP A 173 -22.57 -14.71 11.83
N ALA A 174 -21.90 -15.75 12.34
CA ALA A 174 -20.61 -15.61 13.03
C ALA A 174 -19.46 -15.14 12.11
N VAL A 175 -19.44 -15.58 10.84
CA VAL A 175 -18.45 -15.10 9.85
C VAL A 175 -18.73 -13.65 9.45
N GLU A 176 -20.00 -13.23 9.36
CA GLU A 176 -20.39 -11.86 9.06
C GLU A 176 -20.08 -10.91 10.23
N GLU A 177 -20.31 -11.32 11.47
CA GLU A 177 -19.87 -10.57 12.67
C GLU A 177 -18.34 -10.45 12.69
N ALA A 178 -17.60 -11.54 12.48
CA ALA A 178 -16.14 -11.53 12.45
C ALA A 178 -15.59 -10.62 11.33
N THR A 179 -16.17 -10.68 10.12
CA THR A 179 -15.80 -9.79 9.00
C THR A 179 -16.05 -8.31 9.36
N THR A 180 -17.16 -8.02 10.05
CA THR A 180 -17.50 -6.65 10.47
C THR A 180 -16.55 -6.12 11.55
N GLN A 181 -16.11 -6.97 12.48
CA GLN A 181 -15.10 -6.61 13.48
C GLN A 181 -13.73 -6.38 12.83
N LEU A 182 -13.34 -7.27 11.91
CA LEU A 182 -12.06 -7.24 11.20
C LEU A 182 -11.92 -6.00 10.30
N GLU A 183 -12.97 -5.63 9.56
CA GLU A 183 -12.95 -4.44 8.70
C GLU A 183 -12.74 -3.15 9.52
N LYS A 184 -13.41 -3.05 10.68
CA LYS A 184 -13.24 -1.94 11.62
C LYS A 184 -11.83 -1.89 12.25
N GLU A 185 -11.22 -3.05 12.46
CA GLU A 185 -9.84 -3.12 12.96
C GLU A 185 -8.85 -2.72 11.85
N LYS A 186 -9.06 -3.15 10.60
CA LYS A 186 -8.33 -2.72 9.41
C LYS A 186 -8.40 -1.19 9.20
N GLU A 187 -9.59 -0.58 9.28
CA GLU A 187 -9.77 0.87 9.24
C GLU A 187 -8.91 1.58 10.30
N ASN A 188 -8.87 1.04 11.53
CA ASN A 188 -8.09 1.61 12.62
C ASN A 188 -6.57 1.48 12.42
N LEU A 189 -6.09 0.37 11.84
CA LEU A 189 -4.67 0.18 11.55
C LEU A 189 -4.22 1.03 10.35
N VAL A 190 -5.03 1.14 9.30
CA VAL A 190 -4.72 2.00 8.13
C VAL A 190 -4.66 3.48 8.54
N ALA A 191 -5.53 3.94 9.45
CA ALA A 191 -5.44 5.28 10.01
C ALA A 191 -4.12 5.51 10.78
N LYS A 192 -3.72 4.57 11.65
CA LYS A 192 -2.43 4.61 12.36
C LYS A 192 -1.23 4.60 11.40
N GLN A 193 -1.30 3.86 10.29
CA GLN A 193 -0.22 3.78 9.30
C GLN A 193 -0.03 5.16 8.63
N ALA A 194 -1.12 5.88 8.35
CA ALA A 194 -1.05 7.26 7.85
C ALA A 194 -0.45 8.22 8.89
N ASP A 195 -0.87 8.14 10.16
CA ASP A 195 -0.32 8.95 11.26
C ASP A 195 1.19 8.69 11.47
N LEU A 196 1.62 7.43 11.45
CA LEU A 196 3.03 7.05 11.59
C LEU A 196 3.87 7.48 10.37
N ASN A 197 3.34 7.37 9.15
CA ASN A 197 4.04 7.85 7.95
C ASN A 197 4.16 9.38 7.90
N MET A 198 3.14 10.11 8.36
CA MET A 198 3.22 11.57 8.58
C MET A 198 4.28 11.90 9.65
N LEU A 199 4.28 11.19 10.78
CA LEU A 199 5.27 11.37 11.83
C LEU A 199 6.69 11.07 11.33
N LYS A 200 6.87 10.01 10.53
CA LYS A 200 8.16 9.69 9.90
C LYS A 200 8.64 10.84 9.01
N ALA A 201 7.81 11.33 8.10
CA ALA A 201 8.15 12.45 7.22
C ALA A 201 8.50 13.73 8.00
N GLN A 202 7.77 14.02 9.09
CA GLN A 202 8.07 15.13 9.99
C GLN A 202 9.45 14.96 10.68
N VAL A 203 9.78 13.76 11.17
CA VAL A 203 11.08 13.50 11.83
C VAL A 203 12.24 13.48 10.83
N ASP A 204 12.03 12.98 9.62
CA ASP A 204 13.02 13.04 8.54
C ASP A 204 13.34 14.50 8.16
N SER A 205 12.32 15.36 8.16
CA SER A 205 12.45 16.82 7.96
C SER A 205 13.16 17.51 9.14
N GLU A 206 12.76 17.22 10.38
CA GLU A 206 13.43 17.70 11.61
C GLU A 206 14.94 17.35 11.60
N THR A 207 15.26 16.09 11.28
CA THR A 207 16.64 15.57 11.21
C THR A 207 17.44 16.33 10.14
N SER A 208 16.86 16.51 8.95
CA SER A 208 17.47 17.26 7.85
C SER A 208 17.70 18.73 8.21
N GLY A 209 16.78 19.35 8.95
CA GLY A 209 16.92 20.72 9.45
C GLY A 209 18.06 20.89 10.46
N ALA A 210 18.19 19.94 11.40
CA ALA A 210 19.26 19.92 12.39
C ALA A 210 20.64 19.67 11.76
N GLU A 211 20.74 18.70 10.82
CA GLU A 211 22.01 18.44 10.11
C GLU A 211 22.47 19.65 9.27
N ASN A 212 21.56 20.34 8.59
CA ASN A 212 21.86 21.58 7.89
C ASN A 212 22.30 22.71 8.84
N SER A 213 21.66 22.81 10.01
CA SER A 213 22.01 23.80 11.05
C SER A 213 23.41 23.54 11.63
N LYS A 214 23.75 22.28 11.92
CA LYS A 214 25.10 21.86 12.31
C LYS A 214 26.14 22.20 11.23
N ASN A 215 25.86 21.89 9.96
CA ASN A 215 26.76 22.19 8.85
C ASN A 215 27.02 23.69 8.68
N LYS A 216 26.03 24.54 8.96
CA LYS A 216 26.19 26.00 8.99
C LYS A 216 27.11 26.46 10.14
N LEU A 217 26.90 25.95 11.36
CA LEU A 217 27.76 26.25 12.51
C LEU A 217 29.22 25.83 12.30
N LEU A 218 29.46 24.68 11.64
CA LEU A 218 30.80 24.21 11.30
C LEU A 218 31.51 25.15 10.31
N LYS A 219 30.80 25.68 9.30
CA LYS A 219 31.33 26.72 8.40
C LYS A 219 31.70 27.99 9.15
N GLU A 220 30.79 28.51 9.99
CA GLU A 220 31.02 29.72 10.79
C GLU A 220 32.23 29.56 11.72
N GLN A 221 32.41 28.39 12.34
CA GLN A 221 33.58 28.07 13.15
C GLN A 221 34.87 28.06 12.31
N GLN A 222 34.85 27.45 11.11
CA GLN A 222 36.01 27.37 10.23
C GLN A 222 36.44 28.77 9.72
N GLU A 223 35.48 29.63 9.38
CA GLU A 223 35.74 31.01 8.95
C GLU A 223 36.27 31.89 10.09
N ALA A 224 35.74 31.73 11.30
CA ALA A 224 36.25 32.38 12.50
C ALA A 224 37.70 31.96 12.82
N LEU A 225 38.01 30.66 12.78
CA LEU A 225 39.36 30.13 12.97
C LEU A 225 40.34 30.66 11.91
N LYS A 226 39.97 30.64 10.63
CA LYS A 226 40.77 31.20 9.53
C LYS A 226 41.08 32.68 9.75
N THR A 227 40.09 33.45 10.19
CA THR A 227 40.22 34.88 10.51
C THR A 227 41.13 35.11 11.74
N GLN A 228 41.00 34.27 12.77
CA GLN A 228 41.85 34.32 13.97
C GLN A 228 43.32 33.99 13.65
N LEU A 229 43.59 33.02 12.77
CA LEU A 229 44.94 32.67 12.32
C LEU A 229 45.58 33.83 11.55
N ALA A 230 44.91 34.37 10.53
CA ALA A 230 45.42 35.51 9.76
C ALA A 230 45.69 36.76 10.64
N ASN A 231 44.85 37.00 11.65
CA ASN A 231 45.06 38.08 12.62
C ASN A 231 46.20 37.79 13.61
N GLN A 232 46.51 36.53 13.92
CA GLN A 232 47.72 36.18 14.67
C GLN A 232 48.99 36.32 13.82
N GLU A 233 48.93 36.00 12.54
CA GLU A 233 50.07 36.15 11.61
C GLU A 233 50.44 37.63 11.44
N LYS A 234 49.47 38.51 11.16
CA LYS A 234 49.70 39.97 11.14
C LYS A 234 50.36 40.47 12.43
N LYS A 235 49.84 40.07 13.60
CA LYS A 235 50.39 40.43 14.92
C LYS A 235 51.77 39.82 15.22
N LYS A 236 52.18 38.76 14.52
CA LYS A 236 53.56 38.22 14.59
C LYS A 236 54.49 39.02 13.69
N GLU A 237 54.05 39.39 12.49
CA GLU A 237 54.84 40.18 11.54
C GLU A 237 55.08 41.62 12.03
N GLU A 238 54.04 42.28 12.55
CA GLU A 238 54.13 43.59 13.23
C GLU A 238 55.18 43.57 14.36
N LYS A 239 55.20 42.50 15.17
CA LYS A 239 56.17 42.33 16.26
C LYS A 239 57.60 42.05 15.78
N LYS A 240 57.80 41.39 14.63
CA LYS A 240 59.13 41.26 14.01
C LYS A 240 59.65 42.60 13.50
N VAL A 241 58.78 43.42 12.90
CA VAL A 241 59.17 44.74 12.37
C VAL A 241 59.55 45.69 13.51
N ALA A 242 58.80 45.69 14.61
CA ALA A 242 59.08 46.50 15.81
C ALA A 242 60.35 46.07 16.59
N ALA A 243 60.96 44.93 16.26
CA ALA A 243 62.10 44.37 16.99
C ALA A 243 63.48 44.60 16.34
N LYS A 244 63.56 45.33 15.21
CA LYS A 244 64.84 45.70 14.59
C LYS A 244 65.46 46.91 15.32
N PRO A 245 66.66 46.81 15.92
CA PRO A 245 67.34 47.96 16.49
C PRO A 245 67.89 48.88 15.39
N ALA A 246 67.84 50.19 15.62
CA ALA A 246 68.47 51.17 14.74
C ALA A 246 69.99 51.19 14.96
N LYS A 247 70.77 51.01 13.88
CA LYS A 247 72.21 51.35 13.89
C LYS A 247 72.70 51.76 12.50
N GLU A 248 73.46 52.86 12.49
CA GLU A 248 74.41 53.31 11.47
C GLU A 248 73.98 53.46 10.00
N THR A 249 73.71 54.72 9.62
CA THR A 249 74.16 55.27 8.33
C THR A 249 74.97 56.54 8.56
N ALA A 250 76.29 56.43 8.57
CA ALA A 250 77.23 57.54 8.75
C ALA A 250 78.50 57.37 7.87
N LYS A 251 78.31 57.55 6.56
CA LYS A 251 79.28 58.03 5.55
C LYS A 251 80.79 57.75 5.77
N SER A 252 81.38 56.90 4.91
CA SER A 252 82.69 57.21 4.30
C SER A 252 82.89 56.58 2.91
N GLU A 253 83.23 57.44 1.96
CA GLU A 253 84.22 57.32 0.85
C GLU A 253 84.37 56.06 -0.05
N THR A 254 84.23 56.31 -1.36
CA THR A 254 84.74 55.59 -2.56
C THR A 254 86.28 55.79 -2.72
N PRO A 255 87.03 55.19 -3.71
CA PRO A 255 86.61 54.73 -5.05
C PRO A 255 87.27 53.45 -5.67
N THR A 256 86.80 53.06 -6.87
CA THR A 256 87.49 52.28 -7.96
C THR A 256 87.93 50.81 -7.68
N GLU A 257 88.08 49.90 -8.66
CA GLU A 257 88.00 50.01 -10.13
C GLU A 257 87.45 48.73 -10.85
N THR A 258 86.59 48.94 -11.85
CA THR A 258 86.48 48.29 -13.19
C THR A 258 86.87 46.83 -13.45
N SER A 259 85.90 46.02 -13.91
CA SER A 259 86.01 45.28 -15.20
C SER A 259 84.64 44.75 -15.69
N THR A 260 84.40 44.85 -17.01
CA THR A 260 83.21 44.39 -17.78
C THR A 260 83.71 43.49 -18.95
N PRO A 261 82.92 42.96 -19.92
CA PRO A 261 81.49 43.18 -20.25
C PRO A 261 80.67 41.96 -20.79
N LYS A 262 79.41 42.21 -21.23
CA LYS A 262 78.58 41.44 -22.22
C LYS A 262 78.06 40.05 -21.76
N THR A 263 76.98 39.42 -22.28
CA THR A 263 75.95 39.66 -23.34
C THR A 263 74.88 38.55 -23.17
N ASP A 264 73.55 38.61 -23.41
CA ASP A 264 72.49 39.62 -23.67
C ASP A 264 71.11 38.96 -23.30
N SER A 265 69.96 39.32 -23.93
CA SER A 265 68.57 38.80 -23.74
C SER A 265 67.86 39.33 -22.47
N THR A 266 66.82 40.19 -22.45
CA THR A 266 65.57 40.37 -23.25
C THR A 266 64.63 39.14 -23.22
N GLU A 267 63.32 39.19 -22.96
CA GLU A 267 62.28 40.27 -22.85
C GLU A 267 61.41 40.11 -21.55
N THR A 268 60.84 41.17 -20.92
CA THR A 268 59.49 41.81 -21.14
C THR A 268 58.31 40.83 -20.89
N VAL A 269 57.20 41.10 -20.16
CA VAL A 269 56.42 42.34 -19.86
C VAL A 269 55.80 42.33 -18.43
N THR A 270 55.34 43.48 -17.94
CA THR A 270 54.70 43.75 -16.61
C THR A 270 53.14 43.94 -16.71
N PRO A 271 52.35 44.32 -15.66
CA PRO A 271 50.91 43.98 -15.49
C PRO A 271 50.00 45.24 -15.55
N PRO A 272 48.96 45.52 -14.69
CA PRO A 272 47.93 44.72 -13.99
C PRO A 272 46.45 45.23 -14.16
N ALA A 273 45.50 44.44 -13.65
CA ALA A 273 44.23 44.76 -12.93
C ALA A 273 43.43 46.10 -13.09
N THR A 274 42.13 45.94 -13.42
CA THR A 274 40.89 46.55 -12.85
C THR A 274 40.70 48.06 -12.61
N THR A 275 39.52 48.56 -13.04
CA THR A 275 38.61 49.42 -12.24
C THR A 275 37.14 49.28 -12.69
N ASN A 276 36.20 49.74 -11.85
CA ASN A 276 34.74 49.66 -12.07
C ASN A 276 34.19 50.91 -12.79
N ASP A 277 32.95 50.82 -13.32
CA ASP A 277 31.87 51.73 -12.87
C ASP A 277 30.47 51.09 -13.07
N SER A 278 29.39 51.77 -12.67
CA SER A 278 28.04 51.22 -12.42
C SER A 278 26.94 51.93 -13.22
N ASN A 279 25.84 51.23 -13.57
CA ASN A 279 24.46 51.72 -13.40
C ASN A 279 23.36 50.71 -13.80
N GLU A 280 22.22 50.85 -13.14
CA GLU A 280 20.87 50.29 -13.43
C GLU A 280 20.08 51.23 -14.40
N PRO A 281 18.79 51.01 -14.78
CA PRO A 281 17.82 49.96 -14.38
C PRO A 281 17.02 49.27 -15.53
N THR A 282 16.14 48.33 -15.17
CA THR A 282 14.90 47.90 -15.88
C THR A 282 13.80 49.00 -15.85
N PRO A 283 12.59 48.92 -16.48
CA PRO A 283 11.72 47.77 -16.84
C PRO A 283 11.28 47.80 -18.35
N THR A 284 10.17 47.26 -18.90
CA THR A 284 8.81 46.91 -18.40
C THR A 284 8.05 45.92 -19.31
N VAL A 285 7.03 45.27 -18.77
CA VAL A 285 5.99 44.44 -19.44
C VAL A 285 4.80 45.31 -19.91
N PRO A 286 3.98 44.85 -20.87
CA PRO A 286 2.53 44.98 -20.72
C PRO A 286 1.78 43.63 -20.92
N SER A 287 0.58 43.53 -20.33
CA SER A 287 -0.27 42.33 -20.24
C SER A 287 -1.61 42.49 -20.99
N GLU A 288 -2.51 41.49 -20.82
CA GLU A 288 -3.97 41.49 -21.08
C GLU A 288 -4.46 41.16 -22.52
N SER A 289 -5.66 40.58 -22.72
CA SER A 289 -6.39 39.54 -21.96
C SER A 289 -7.60 38.98 -22.76
N ASN A 290 -8.18 37.86 -22.27
CA ASN A 290 -9.59 37.42 -22.37
C ASN A 290 -10.18 36.72 -23.65
N ASN A 291 -10.80 35.56 -23.35
CA ASN A 291 -12.10 35.00 -23.84
C ASN A 291 -12.30 34.21 -25.16
N GLU A 292 -12.54 32.91 -24.97
CA GLU A 292 -13.74 32.10 -25.36
C GLU A 292 -14.19 31.81 -26.82
N THR A 293 -14.69 30.56 -26.98
CA THR A 293 -15.78 30.08 -27.89
C THR A 293 -15.48 29.60 -29.34
N ASN A 294 -15.25 28.29 -29.44
CA ASN A 294 -15.99 27.29 -30.27
C ASN A 294 -15.85 27.18 -31.84
N SER A 295 -15.65 25.92 -32.27
CA SER A 295 -16.13 25.26 -33.52
C SER A 295 -15.54 25.50 -34.94
N ASN A 296 -15.00 24.39 -35.48
CA ASN A 296 -15.38 23.75 -36.77
C ASN A 296 -14.62 24.01 -38.10
N ASN A 297 -13.70 23.07 -38.42
CA ASN A 297 -13.46 22.36 -39.70
C ASN A 297 -12.78 22.99 -40.96
N GLN A 298 -11.96 22.14 -41.61
CA GLN A 298 -11.52 22.04 -43.03
C GLN A 298 -10.45 22.97 -43.68
N GLU A 299 -9.36 22.31 -44.13
CA GLU A 299 -8.59 22.43 -45.41
C GLU A 299 -7.98 23.80 -45.85
N THR A 300 -6.77 23.91 -46.45
CA THR A 300 -5.81 22.91 -47.00
C THR A 300 -4.36 23.45 -47.01
N THR A 301 -3.35 22.59 -46.75
CA THR A 301 -1.95 22.47 -47.28
C THR A 301 -1.18 23.66 -47.94
N PRO A 302 0.18 23.59 -48.06
CA PRO A 302 1.20 23.06 -47.12
C PRO A 302 2.52 23.89 -47.05
N THR A 303 3.29 23.74 -45.97
CA THR A 303 4.75 24.04 -45.97
C THR A 303 5.48 22.96 -45.17
N THR A 304 6.66 22.52 -45.65
CA THR A 304 7.40 21.38 -45.07
C THR A 304 8.59 21.84 -44.23
N GLU A 305 8.50 21.67 -42.92
CA GLU A 305 9.66 21.58 -42.02
C GLU A 305 9.54 20.32 -41.12
N THR A 306 10.65 19.94 -40.50
CA THR A 306 10.89 18.64 -39.85
C THR A 306 9.84 18.27 -38.79
N PRO A 307 9.31 17.03 -38.76
CA PRO A 307 8.33 16.63 -37.78
C PRO A 307 8.96 16.43 -36.40
N GLU A 308 8.74 17.40 -35.51
CA GLU A 308 8.67 17.11 -34.07
C GLU A 308 7.48 16.16 -33.85
N VAL A 309 7.72 15.01 -33.19
CA VAL A 309 6.69 13.98 -33.04
C VAL A 309 5.54 14.56 -32.19
N PRO A 310 4.29 14.57 -32.67
CA PRO A 310 3.18 15.07 -31.88
C PRO A 310 2.99 14.15 -30.68
N VAL A 311 3.43 14.62 -29.50
CA VAL A 311 3.25 13.91 -28.24
C VAL A 311 1.77 13.95 -27.90
N THR A 312 1.02 12.95 -28.36
CA THR A 312 -0.39 12.79 -28.03
C THR A 312 -0.54 12.80 -26.51
N PRO A 313 -1.37 13.68 -25.94
CA PRO A 313 -1.51 13.75 -24.48
C PRO A 313 -1.93 12.38 -23.93
N PRO A 314 -1.43 11.97 -22.75
CA PRO A 314 -1.71 10.66 -22.19
C PRO A 314 -3.21 10.35 -22.19
N ALA A 315 -3.59 9.16 -22.64
CA ALA A 315 -5.00 8.77 -22.68
C ALA A 315 -5.57 8.81 -21.25
N THR A 316 -6.62 9.59 -21.03
CA THR A 316 -7.20 9.78 -19.69
C THR A 316 -8.40 8.87 -19.45
N SER A 317 -8.74 8.67 -18.18
CA SER A 317 -9.91 7.89 -17.75
C SER A 317 -10.58 8.55 -16.55
N GLY A 318 -11.89 8.35 -16.43
CA GLY A 318 -12.67 8.68 -15.23
C GLY A 318 -12.43 7.73 -14.06
N ASP A 319 -11.60 6.69 -14.25
CA ASP A 319 -11.26 5.70 -13.24
C ASP A 319 -10.47 6.31 -12.06
N ALA A 320 -10.93 6.05 -10.84
CA ALA A 320 -10.36 6.64 -9.63
C ALA A 320 -8.97 6.07 -9.28
N THR A 321 -8.72 4.78 -9.54
CA THR A 321 -7.44 4.11 -9.23
C THR A 321 -6.35 4.59 -10.18
N PHE A 322 -6.68 4.75 -11.47
CA PHE A 322 -5.86 5.40 -12.47
C PHE A 322 -5.48 6.84 -12.10
N GLN A 323 -6.45 7.64 -11.66
CA GLN A 323 -6.21 9.02 -11.25
C GLN A 323 -5.32 9.09 -9.99
N ALA A 324 -5.55 8.22 -9.01
CA ALA A 324 -4.73 8.12 -7.81
C ALA A 324 -3.29 7.68 -8.12
N LEU A 325 -3.08 6.67 -8.97
CA LEU A 325 -1.74 6.26 -9.41
C LEU A 325 -1.01 7.41 -10.11
N ASN A 326 -1.67 8.14 -11.01
CA ASN A 326 -1.05 9.26 -11.72
C ASN A 326 -0.74 10.45 -10.81
N ALA A 327 -1.56 10.71 -9.80
CA ALA A 327 -1.26 11.70 -8.76
C ALA A 327 -0.04 11.29 -7.93
N LEU A 328 0.02 10.03 -7.47
CA LEU A 328 1.14 9.47 -6.72
C LEU A 328 2.46 9.51 -7.53
N ARG A 329 2.43 9.09 -8.79
CA ARG A 329 3.59 9.12 -9.70
C ARG A 329 4.08 10.55 -9.92
N THR A 330 3.17 11.49 -10.21
CA THR A 330 3.51 12.91 -10.43
C THR A 330 4.12 13.54 -9.16
N ALA A 331 3.58 13.23 -7.98
CA ALA A 331 4.11 13.69 -6.70
C ALA A 331 5.54 13.17 -6.41
N ASN A 332 5.89 12.00 -6.95
CA ASN A 332 7.23 11.40 -6.87
C ASN A 332 8.13 11.76 -8.08
N GLY A 333 7.73 12.72 -8.92
CA GLY A 333 8.52 13.19 -10.08
C GLY A 333 8.56 12.23 -11.27
N LEU A 334 7.70 11.22 -11.30
CA LEU A 334 7.56 10.29 -12.43
C LEU A 334 6.54 10.80 -13.44
N ASN A 335 6.72 10.42 -14.70
CA ASN A 335 5.76 10.71 -15.76
C ASN A 335 4.41 10.00 -15.50
N PRO A 336 3.27 10.68 -15.75
CA PRO A 336 1.96 10.05 -15.72
C PRO A 336 1.83 9.03 -16.87
N VAL A 337 1.11 7.95 -16.60
CA VAL A 337 0.85 6.85 -17.53
C VAL A 337 -0.49 7.03 -18.25
N SER A 338 -0.57 6.50 -19.46
CA SER A 338 -1.81 6.49 -20.24
C SER A 338 -2.74 5.35 -19.81
N TRP A 339 -4.04 5.59 -19.83
CA TRP A 339 -5.05 4.56 -19.68
C TRP A 339 -5.09 3.66 -20.93
N ASP A 340 -5.04 2.34 -20.72
CA ASP A 340 -5.19 1.34 -21.77
C ASP A 340 -6.41 0.45 -21.49
N ALA A 341 -7.42 0.56 -22.35
CA ALA A 341 -8.68 -0.18 -22.22
C ALA A 341 -8.50 -1.70 -22.42
N GLY A 342 -7.46 -2.15 -23.12
CA GLY A 342 -7.12 -3.57 -23.26
C GLY A 342 -6.48 -4.13 -21.99
N LEU A 343 -5.58 -3.37 -21.35
CA LEU A 343 -5.07 -3.70 -20.02
C LEU A 343 -6.22 -3.74 -19.00
N ALA A 344 -7.13 -2.76 -19.02
CA ALA A 344 -8.28 -2.73 -18.12
C ALA A 344 -9.26 -3.90 -18.32
N ALA A 345 -9.51 -4.31 -19.58
CA ALA A 345 -10.35 -5.46 -19.90
C ALA A 345 -9.71 -6.80 -19.47
N THR A 346 -8.38 -6.95 -19.64
CA THR A 346 -7.67 -8.14 -19.16
C THR A 346 -7.59 -8.18 -17.64
N ALA A 347 -7.33 -7.04 -16.98
CA ALA A 347 -7.36 -6.91 -15.53
C ALA A 347 -8.75 -7.23 -14.95
N SER A 348 -9.83 -6.80 -15.62
CA SER A 348 -11.20 -7.11 -15.19
C SER A 348 -11.52 -8.59 -15.33
N SER A 349 -11.07 -9.22 -16.42
CA SER A 349 -11.20 -10.66 -16.63
C SER A 349 -10.40 -11.48 -15.60
N ARG A 350 -9.26 -10.95 -15.18
CA ARG A 350 -8.37 -11.53 -14.16
C ARG A 350 -8.92 -11.36 -12.75
N ALA A 351 -9.51 -10.20 -12.43
CA ALA A 351 -10.22 -9.98 -11.17
C ALA A 351 -11.41 -10.96 -11.02
N ALA A 352 -12.17 -11.19 -12.10
CA ALA A 352 -13.35 -12.06 -12.09
C ALA A 352 -13.06 -13.52 -11.71
N ILE A 353 -11.88 -14.05 -12.02
CA ILE A 353 -11.50 -15.43 -11.62
C ILE A 353 -11.05 -15.54 -10.15
N MET A 354 -10.87 -14.42 -9.44
CA MET A 354 -10.37 -14.37 -8.07
C MET A 354 -11.43 -14.02 -7.00
N GLN A 355 -12.71 -14.00 -7.35
CA GLN A 355 -13.81 -13.74 -6.40
C GLN A 355 -13.95 -14.80 -5.28
N ASN A 356 -13.16 -15.87 -5.33
CA ASN A 356 -13.00 -16.86 -4.26
C ASN A 356 -11.77 -16.57 -3.36
N TYR A 357 -11.16 -15.39 -3.51
CA TYR A 357 -9.95 -14.94 -2.81
C TYR A 357 -8.76 -15.89 -2.98
N GLN A 358 -8.60 -16.49 -4.17
CA GLN A 358 -7.42 -17.29 -4.53
C GLN A 358 -6.54 -16.52 -5.51
N ILE A 359 -5.29 -16.25 -5.12
CA ILE A 359 -4.27 -15.66 -5.99
C ILE A 359 -3.77 -16.75 -6.97
N PRO A 360 -3.83 -16.53 -8.29
CA PRO A 360 -3.27 -17.44 -9.29
C PRO A 360 -1.76 -17.63 -9.09
N SER A 361 -1.26 -18.86 -9.23
CA SER A 361 0.14 -19.17 -8.96
C SER A 361 1.13 -18.52 -9.94
N ASP A 362 0.66 -18.04 -11.09
CA ASP A 362 1.49 -17.28 -12.04
C ASP A 362 1.78 -15.85 -11.57
N HIS A 363 0.93 -15.26 -10.71
CA HIS A 363 1.06 -13.89 -10.19
C HIS A 363 2.47 -13.58 -9.66
N TRP A 364 3.02 -14.49 -8.85
CA TRP A 364 4.35 -14.35 -8.22
C TRP A 364 5.54 -14.30 -9.19
N ASN A 365 5.30 -14.44 -10.50
CA ASN A 365 6.29 -14.34 -11.57
C ASN A 365 5.99 -13.18 -12.55
N ARG A 366 5.02 -12.32 -12.23
CA ARG A 366 4.59 -11.20 -13.07
C ARG A 366 5.17 -9.88 -12.55
N GLY A 367 5.86 -9.17 -13.42
CA GLY A 367 6.28 -7.78 -13.19
C GLY A 367 5.27 -6.74 -13.68
N ASP A 368 4.20 -7.17 -14.34
CA ASP A 368 3.17 -6.33 -14.97
C ASP A 368 1.86 -6.28 -14.17
N GLU A 369 1.68 -7.13 -13.15
CA GLU A 369 0.42 -7.32 -12.41
C GLU A 369 0.55 -6.95 -10.93
N VAL A 370 -0.46 -6.24 -10.41
CA VAL A 370 -0.69 -6.02 -8.97
C VAL A 370 -2.12 -6.41 -8.59
N ILE A 371 -2.30 -6.93 -7.37
CA ILE A 371 -3.60 -7.47 -6.91
C ILE A 371 -3.92 -6.90 -5.52
N ALA A 372 -5.20 -6.62 -5.28
CA ALA A 372 -5.73 -6.34 -3.96
C ALA A 372 -7.12 -6.98 -3.77
N PHE A 373 -7.41 -7.40 -2.54
CA PHE A 373 -8.74 -7.82 -2.08
C PHE A 373 -9.21 -6.86 -1.00
N MET A 374 -10.52 -6.75 -0.75
CA MET A 374 -11.06 -5.99 0.40
C MET A 374 -10.59 -4.52 0.48
N PHE A 375 -10.18 -3.91 -0.64
CA PHE A 375 -9.81 -2.49 -0.73
C PHE A 375 -10.77 -1.75 -1.66
N ALA A 376 -11.07 -0.49 -1.34
CA ALA A 376 -11.84 0.37 -2.22
C ALA A 376 -10.97 0.92 -3.37
N PRO A 377 -11.52 1.08 -4.59
CA PRO A 377 -10.85 1.75 -5.71
C PRO A 377 -10.39 3.18 -5.40
N GLY A 378 -9.38 3.66 -6.11
CA GLY A 378 -8.80 4.98 -5.90
C GLY A 378 -7.67 5.01 -4.88
N ASN A 379 -7.58 6.12 -4.13
CA ASN A 379 -6.44 6.41 -3.27
C ASN A 379 -6.21 5.37 -2.17
N SER A 380 -7.24 4.64 -1.74
CA SER A 380 -7.16 3.60 -0.71
C SER A 380 -6.30 2.40 -1.11
N VAL A 381 -6.43 1.89 -2.34
CA VAL A 381 -5.62 0.75 -2.80
C VAL A 381 -4.21 1.20 -3.20
N ILE A 382 -4.09 2.36 -3.86
CA ILE A 382 -2.81 2.97 -4.25
C ILE A 382 -1.94 3.26 -3.02
N MET A 383 -2.49 3.91 -1.99
CA MET A 383 -1.72 4.17 -0.76
C MET A 383 -1.52 2.91 0.12
N ALA A 384 -2.22 1.80 -0.13
CA ALA A 384 -1.88 0.52 0.50
C ALA A 384 -0.63 -0.08 -0.16
N TRP A 385 -0.68 -0.27 -1.49
CA TRP A 385 0.45 -0.74 -2.31
C TRP A 385 1.71 0.11 -2.13
N TYR A 386 1.57 1.44 -2.10
CA TYR A 386 2.70 2.35 -1.90
C TYR A 386 3.35 2.19 -0.52
N ASN A 387 2.59 1.98 0.54
CA ASN A 387 3.12 1.95 1.90
C ASN A 387 3.62 0.55 2.34
N GLU A 388 3.43 -0.48 1.52
CA GLU A 388 3.77 -1.86 1.86
C GLU A 388 5.30 -2.10 1.81
N THR A 389 5.87 -2.72 2.84
CA THR A 389 7.32 -3.04 2.92
C THR A 389 7.66 -4.49 3.29
N ASN A 390 6.64 -5.34 3.48
CA ASN A 390 6.78 -6.75 3.87
C ASN A 390 6.33 -7.73 2.77
N MET A 391 6.40 -7.34 1.49
CA MET A 391 5.97 -8.17 0.36
C MET A 391 6.97 -9.28 0.03
N VAL A 392 6.45 -10.46 -0.35
CA VAL A 392 7.25 -11.62 -0.81
C VAL A 392 7.85 -11.36 -2.20
N SER A 393 8.87 -10.50 -2.23
CA SER A 393 9.49 -9.91 -3.42
C SER A 393 10.97 -9.60 -3.13
N PRO A 394 11.87 -9.53 -4.13
CA PRO A 394 13.31 -9.34 -3.90
C PRO A 394 13.69 -8.04 -3.18
N SER A 395 12.82 -7.04 -3.22
CA SER A 395 12.95 -5.72 -2.59
C SER A 395 12.22 -5.58 -1.25
N GLY A 396 11.29 -6.52 -0.94
CA GLY A 396 10.27 -6.34 0.10
C GLY A 396 9.09 -5.45 -0.32
N THR A 397 9.14 -4.84 -1.51
CA THR A 397 8.31 -3.67 -1.84
C THR A 397 7.61 -3.77 -3.21
N GLY A 398 7.44 -4.99 -3.73
CA GLY A 398 7.02 -5.25 -5.12
C GLY A 398 5.77 -4.50 -5.63
N HIS A 399 4.79 -4.20 -4.78
CA HIS A 399 3.64 -3.36 -5.15
C HIS A 399 4.04 -1.90 -5.39
N ARG A 400 4.74 -1.25 -4.45
CA ARG A 400 5.34 0.09 -4.65
C ARG A 400 6.31 0.11 -5.84
N ASP A 401 7.08 -0.95 -6.06
CA ASP A 401 8.03 -1.03 -7.17
C ASP A 401 7.33 -1.00 -8.53
N TRP A 402 6.16 -1.63 -8.65
CA TRP A 402 5.30 -1.53 -9.83
C TRP A 402 4.76 -0.10 -9.99
N GLU A 403 4.22 0.51 -8.94
CA GLU A 403 3.67 1.88 -9.01
C GLU A 403 4.73 2.93 -9.39
N MET A 404 5.94 2.77 -8.83
CA MET A 404 7.09 3.64 -9.04
C MET A 404 7.90 3.28 -10.29
N ASN A 405 7.51 2.26 -11.07
CA ASN A 405 8.28 1.81 -12.23
C ASN A 405 8.41 2.94 -13.28
N PRO A 406 9.62 3.46 -13.56
CA PRO A 406 9.83 4.55 -14.51
C PRO A 406 9.68 4.10 -15.98
N SER A 407 9.70 2.79 -16.28
CA SER A 407 9.46 2.28 -17.63
C SER A 407 7.98 2.05 -17.95
N MET A 408 7.08 2.13 -16.97
CA MET A 408 5.64 2.04 -17.21
C MET A 408 5.17 3.23 -18.06
N THR A 409 4.49 2.92 -19.17
CA THR A 409 3.90 3.90 -20.10
C THR A 409 2.38 3.87 -20.09
N ARG A 410 1.81 2.69 -19.86
CA ARG A 410 0.38 2.42 -19.88
C ARG A 410 -0.05 1.58 -18.69
N VAL A 411 -1.30 1.77 -18.27
CA VAL A 411 -1.93 1.00 -17.20
C VAL A 411 -3.41 0.80 -17.49
N GLY A 412 -3.98 -0.29 -16.98
CA GLY A 412 -5.42 -0.48 -16.91
C GLY A 412 -5.81 -1.23 -15.64
N PHE A 413 -6.85 -0.73 -14.98
CA PHE A 413 -7.40 -1.33 -13.76
C PHE A 413 -8.68 -2.10 -14.05
N GLY A 414 -8.92 -3.15 -13.28
CA GLY A 414 -10.10 -4.00 -13.39
C GLY A 414 -10.61 -4.47 -12.04
N TYR A 415 -11.93 -4.68 -11.96
CA TYR A 415 -12.65 -4.83 -10.70
C TYR A 415 -13.65 -5.98 -10.77
N ALA A 416 -13.78 -6.75 -9.69
CA ALA A 416 -14.77 -7.83 -9.59
C ALA A 416 -15.25 -8.02 -8.14
N GLY A 417 -16.16 -7.15 -7.69
CA GLY A 417 -16.54 -7.08 -6.27
C GLY A 417 -15.54 -6.22 -5.52
N ASP A 418 -14.88 -6.79 -4.51
CA ASP A 418 -13.78 -6.19 -3.75
C ASP A 418 -12.39 -6.63 -4.25
N VAL A 419 -12.33 -7.40 -5.33
CA VAL A 419 -11.08 -7.71 -6.07
C VAL A 419 -10.72 -6.54 -6.97
N ILE A 420 -9.48 -6.06 -6.86
CA ILE A 420 -8.84 -5.07 -7.74
C ILE A 420 -7.61 -5.72 -8.40
N VAL A 421 -7.44 -5.52 -9.71
CA VAL A 421 -6.24 -5.88 -10.45
C VAL A 421 -5.74 -4.66 -11.24
N GLY A 422 -4.43 -4.41 -11.20
CA GLY A 422 -3.75 -3.49 -12.10
C GLY A 422 -2.86 -4.25 -13.07
N HIS A 423 -2.96 -3.95 -14.38
CA HIS A 423 -2.02 -4.41 -15.40
C HIS A 423 -1.28 -3.21 -16.01
N SER A 424 0.03 -3.34 -16.30
CA SER A 424 0.88 -2.28 -16.85
C SER A 424 1.64 -2.68 -18.12
N ALA A 425 2.07 -1.70 -18.93
CA ALA A 425 2.87 -1.89 -20.16
C ALA A 425 3.52 -0.60 -20.70
#